data_AF-A0AAE0YGX9-F1
#
_entry.id   AF-A0AAE0YGX9-F1
#
_cell.length_a   1.000
_cell.length_b   1.000
_cell.length_c   1.000
_cell.angle_alpha   90.00
_cell.angle_beta   90.00
_cell.angle_gamma   90.00
#
_symmetry.space_group_name_H-M   'P 1'
#
loop_
_entity.id
_entity.type
_entity.pdbx_description
1 polymer ?
#
loop_
_entity_poly.entity_id
_entity_poly.type
_entity_poly.pdbx_seq_one_letter_code
_entity_poly.pdbx_strand_id
1 'polypeptide(L)'
;MTELQWRRQWKPDLSSCPWKPLPINKIDEETGGCFLVKSKFYNDAYEVLITDMVHFWYEKLSGAALKRRVTELNPSIEAPISKILDQIRYSLESPGNGMQLTISNSDDEAVLEIESHLAGMPFLYSFKAGSAPETMARDHLTVPLMAMVGELYRQQQELFKLLEGKDRQIDDYKAQGARVSRKFLATATFDEVAFQNSMITSKGFEEEVKACGEKAFTSCGQELYREIATKRAWLLSSPIKVEKVNESKSAPSLESWGHRLPPSIANKNQSPSKSVESPQKSSGSGASSADSTPVKDTELLRRQALERKLEQEETKLQEKSKKKKKLKL
;
A
#
# COMPACT_ATOMS: atom_id res chain seq x y z
N MET A 1 5.09 -17.73 -16.92
CA MET A 1 3.82 -17.33 -16.25
C MET A 1 3.93 -15.86 -15.89
N THR A 2 2.93 -15.02 -16.18
CA THR A 2 2.97 -13.59 -15.79
C THR A 2 2.70 -13.44 -14.28
N GLU A 3 3.15 -12.34 -13.67
CA GLU A 3 2.88 -12.09 -12.24
C GLU A 3 1.38 -12.09 -11.92
N LEU A 4 0.57 -11.46 -12.78
CA LEU A 4 -0.88 -11.40 -12.60
C LEU A 4 -1.53 -12.79 -12.63
N GLN A 5 -1.07 -13.68 -13.51
CA GLN A 5 -1.55 -15.06 -13.55
C GLN A 5 -1.12 -15.85 -12.31
N TRP A 6 0.13 -15.66 -11.87
CA TRP A 6 0.65 -16.29 -10.65
C TRP A 6 -0.12 -15.85 -9.41
N ARG A 7 -0.35 -14.54 -9.22
CA ARG A 7 -1.09 -13.98 -8.06
C ARG A 7 -2.51 -14.53 -7.94
N ARG A 8 -3.15 -14.90 -9.06
CA ARG A 8 -4.51 -15.50 -9.06
C ARG A 8 -4.53 -16.94 -8.57
N GLN A 9 -3.43 -17.67 -8.74
CA GLN A 9 -3.31 -19.08 -8.40
C GLN A 9 -2.55 -19.31 -7.09
N TRP A 10 -1.71 -18.35 -6.71
CA TRP A 10 -0.90 -18.42 -5.53
C TRP A 10 -1.77 -18.41 -4.28
N LYS A 11 -1.51 -19.37 -3.39
CA LYS A 11 -2.10 -19.42 -2.06
C LYS A 11 -1.13 -18.70 -1.12
N PRO A 12 -1.55 -17.58 -0.51
CA PRO A 12 -0.76 -16.91 0.51
C PRO A 12 -0.29 -17.93 1.56
N ASP A 13 0.91 -17.80 2.07
CA ASP A 13 1.43 -18.57 3.21
C ASP A 13 1.55 -17.67 4.45
N LEU A 14 2.11 -18.18 5.54
CA LEU A 14 2.28 -17.39 6.76
C LEU A 14 3.14 -16.14 6.52
N SER A 15 4.13 -16.16 5.63
CA SER A 15 5.03 -15.02 5.38
C SER A 15 4.29 -13.76 4.89
N SER A 16 3.20 -13.99 4.15
CA SER A 16 2.34 -12.97 3.56
C SER A 16 1.17 -12.51 4.43
N CYS A 17 0.93 -13.19 5.56
CA CYS A 17 -0.03 -12.72 6.55
C CYS A 17 0.45 -11.42 7.21
N PRO A 18 -0.46 -10.51 7.58
CA PRO A 18 -0.10 -9.29 8.28
C PRO A 18 0.36 -9.60 9.71
N TRP A 19 1.31 -8.80 10.20
CA TRP A 19 1.55 -8.64 11.62
C TRP A 19 0.44 -7.83 12.26
N LYS A 20 0.05 -8.21 13.47
CA LYS A 20 -0.96 -7.52 14.27
C LYS A 20 -0.44 -7.32 15.69
N PRO A 21 -0.59 -6.13 16.28
CA PRO A 21 -0.38 -5.94 17.71
C PRO A 21 -1.35 -6.82 18.50
N LEU A 22 -0.85 -7.47 19.55
CA LEU A 22 -1.68 -8.18 20.52
C LEU A 22 -2.13 -7.18 21.62
N PRO A 23 -3.43 -6.90 21.76
CA PRO A 23 -3.93 -6.08 22.86
C PRO A 23 -3.99 -6.93 24.12
N ILE A 24 -2.84 -7.09 24.78
CA ILE A 24 -2.71 -7.88 26.00
C ILE A 24 -3.27 -7.09 27.17
N ASN A 25 -4.23 -7.68 27.88
CA ASN A 25 -4.94 -7.02 28.98
C ASN A 25 -4.13 -6.98 30.29
N LYS A 26 -3.12 -7.84 30.42
CA LYS A 26 -2.22 -7.92 31.57
C LYS A 26 -0.78 -7.90 31.04
N ILE A 27 -0.20 -6.71 31.00
CA ILE A 27 1.23 -6.54 30.71
C ILE A 27 1.93 -6.58 32.06
N ASP A 28 2.86 -7.50 32.26
CA ASP A 28 3.75 -7.42 33.43
C ASP A 28 4.52 -6.10 33.35
N GLU A 29 4.54 -5.35 34.45
CA GLU A 29 5.13 -4.01 34.51
C GLU A 29 6.62 -3.98 34.12
N GLU A 30 7.30 -5.13 34.15
CA GLU A 30 8.71 -5.28 33.74
C GLU A 30 8.91 -5.44 32.23
N THR A 31 7.95 -6.00 31.48
CA THR A 31 8.16 -6.29 30.04
C THR A 31 7.71 -5.16 29.13
N GLY A 32 6.78 -4.30 29.56
CA GLY A 32 6.29 -3.15 28.77
C GLY A 32 5.95 -3.47 27.30
N GLY A 33 5.70 -4.75 26.98
CA GLY A 33 6.09 -5.32 25.69
C GLY A 33 5.00 -5.17 24.64
N CYS A 34 5.34 -4.58 23.50
CA CYS A 34 4.50 -4.61 22.31
C CYS A 34 4.68 -5.97 21.63
N PHE A 35 3.76 -6.90 21.90
CA PHE A 35 3.77 -8.19 21.21
C PHE A 35 3.07 -8.08 19.86
N LEU A 36 3.66 -8.73 18.86
CA LEU A 36 3.07 -8.89 17.54
C LEU A 36 2.76 -10.35 17.29
N VAL A 37 1.62 -10.60 16.66
CA VAL A 37 1.22 -11.92 16.19
C VAL A 37 1.03 -11.90 14.68
N LYS A 38 1.42 -13.00 14.06
CA LYS A 38 1.07 -13.35 12.70
C LYS A 38 0.51 -14.76 12.71
N SER A 39 -0.67 -14.94 12.13
CA SER A 39 -1.35 -16.23 12.15
C SER A 39 -1.94 -16.59 10.80
N LYS A 40 -2.08 -17.89 10.58
CA LYS A 40 -2.72 -18.46 9.39
C LYS A 40 -3.55 -19.66 9.80
N PHE A 41 -4.84 -19.61 9.50
CA PHE A 41 -5.79 -20.66 9.80
C PHE A 41 -6.15 -21.45 8.53
N TYR A 42 -6.28 -22.76 8.69
CA TYR A 42 -6.76 -23.71 7.70
C TYR A 42 -8.03 -24.39 8.25
N ASN A 43 -8.57 -25.38 7.54
CA ASN A 43 -9.79 -26.07 7.98
C ASN A 43 -9.58 -26.93 9.23
N ASP A 44 -8.38 -27.45 9.43
CA ASP A 44 -8.02 -28.43 10.47
C ASP A 44 -6.62 -28.20 11.06
N ALA A 45 -6.07 -27.00 10.86
CA ALA A 45 -4.74 -26.61 11.29
C ALA A 45 -4.61 -25.10 11.45
N TYR A 46 -3.56 -24.67 12.15
CA TYR A 46 -3.08 -23.30 12.13
C TYR A 46 -1.56 -23.22 12.19
N GLU A 47 -1.05 -22.05 11.87
CA GLU A 47 0.31 -21.61 12.13
C GLU A 47 0.26 -20.25 12.81
N VAL A 48 1.09 -20.04 13.84
CA VAL A 48 1.21 -18.78 14.54
C VAL A 48 2.68 -18.46 14.78
N LEU A 49 3.04 -17.20 14.60
CA LEU A 49 4.34 -16.62 14.90
C LEU A 49 4.11 -15.41 15.82
N ILE A 50 4.76 -15.41 16.97
CA ILE A 50 4.64 -14.39 18.01
C ILE A 50 6.03 -13.78 18.22
N THR A 51 6.09 -12.48 18.49
CA THR A 51 7.35 -11.80 18.84
C THR A 51 7.08 -10.66 19.81
N ASP A 52 8.00 -10.44 20.74
CA ASP A 52 8.13 -9.25 21.60
C ASP A 52 9.11 -8.22 21.00
N MET A 53 9.44 -8.36 19.70
CA MET A 53 10.49 -7.64 18.96
C MET A 53 11.93 -8.03 19.29
N VAL A 54 12.14 -8.94 20.24
CA VAL A 54 13.47 -9.48 20.61
C VAL A 54 13.55 -10.96 20.24
N HIS A 55 12.62 -11.75 20.73
CA HIS A 55 12.48 -13.17 20.52
C HIS A 55 11.34 -13.46 19.54
N PHE A 56 11.40 -14.64 18.93
CA PHE A 56 10.35 -15.13 18.04
C PHE A 56 9.96 -16.53 18.47
N TRP A 57 8.66 -16.78 18.58
CA TRP A 57 8.11 -18.08 18.91
C TRP A 57 7.12 -18.54 17.85
N TYR A 58 7.23 -19.80 17.44
CA TYR A 58 6.43 -20.38 16.37
C TYR A 58 5.70 -21.64 16.86
N GLU A 59 4.44 -21.77 16.45
CA GLU A 59 3.69 -23.02 16.59
C GLU A 59 2.95 -23.36 15.30
N LYS A 60 2.97 -24.64 14.97
CA LYS A 60 2.08 -25.25 13.98
C LYS A 60 1.39 -26.45 14.59
N LEU A 61 0.06 -26.44 14.59
CA LEU A 61 -0.73 -27.53 15.16
C LEU A 61 -1.82 -27.96 14.18
N SER A 62 -2.06 -29.26 14.08
CA SER A 62 -3.04 -29.84 13.15
C SER A 62 -3.53 -31.21 13.62
N GLY A 63 -4.60 -31.70 12.97
CA GLY A 63 -5.04 -33.09 13.08
C GLY A 63 -5.38 -33.54 14.50
N ALA A 64 -4.86 -34.70 14.91
CA ALA A 64 -5.17 -35.31 16.21
C ALA A 64 -4.65 -34.48 17.39
N ALA A 65 -3.49 -33.84 17.26
CA ALA A 65 -2.90 -33.02 18.33
C ALA A 65 -3.76 -31.78 18.62
N LEU A 66 -4.26 -31.13 17.56
CA LEU A 66 -5.19 -30.01 17.69
C LEU A 66 -6.49 -30.44 18.37
N LYS A 67 -7.11 -31.53 17.91
CA LYS A 67 -8.34 -32.07 18.50
C LYS A 67 -8.15 -32.37 19.98
N ARG A 68 -7.05 -33.05 20.31
CA ARG A 68 -6.70 -33.39 21.69
C ARG A 68 -6.59 -32.14 22.57
N ARG A 69 -5.86 -31.11 22.13
CA ARG A 69 -5.72 -29.86 22.89
C ARG A 69 -7.07 -29.19 23.13
N VAL A 70 -7.90 -29.12 22.09
CA VAL A 70 -9.23 -28.52 22.19
C VAL A 70 -10.09 -29.27 23.20
N THR A 71 -10.12 -30.61 23.16
CA THR A 71 -10.88 -31.44 24.09
C THR A 71 -10.35 -31.37 25.52
N GLU A 72 -9.02 -31.30 25.70
CA GLU A 72 -8.41 -31.15 27.04
C GLU A 72 -8.76 -29.79 27.67
N LEU A 73 -8.76 -28.71 26.89
CA LEU A 73 -9.09 -27.36 27.38
C LEU A 73 -10.59 -27.11 27.51
N ASN A 74 -11.41 -27.78 26.68
CA ASN A 74 -12.85 -27.55 26.59
C ASN A 74 -13.62 -28.87 26.53
N PRO A 75 -13.63 -29.68 27.61
CA PRO A 75 -14.24 -31.01 27.62
C PRO A 75 -15.75 -31.00 27.35
N SER A 76 -16.43 -29.88 27.63
CA SER A 76 -17.87 -29.73 27.44
C SER A 76 -18.29 -29.20 26.07
N ILE A 77 -17.33 -28.92 25.17
CA ILE A 77 -17.60 -28.32 23.86
C ILE A 77 -17.54 -29.39 22.77
N GLU A 78 -18.70 -29.68 22.19
CA GLU A 78 -18.84 -30.54 21.01
C GLU A 78 -19.10 -29.68 19.77
N ALA A 79 -18.04 -29.20 19.12
CA ALA A 79 -18.14 -28.42 17.89
C ALA A 79 -17.14 -28.91 16.82
N PRO A 80 -17.46 -28.75 15.53
CA PRO A 80 -16.51 -29.04 14.46
C PRO A 80 -15.23 -28.21 14.61
N ILE A 81 -14.07 -28.81 14.35
CA ILE A 81 -12.75 -28.14 14.49
C ILE A 81 -12.67 -26.85 13.67
N SER A 82 -13.26 -26.82 12.48
CA SER A 82 -13.30 -25.60 11.66
C SER A 82 -13.99 -24.43 12.38
N LYS A 83 -15.06 -24.68 13.14
CA LYS A 83 -15.76 -23.65 13.92
C LYS A 83 -14.97 -23.20 15.14
N ILE A 84 -14.22 -24.12 15.74
CA ILE A 84 -13.32 -23.81 16.84
C ILE A 84 -12.15 -22.95 16.34
N LEU A 85 -11.59 -23.27 15.17
CA LEU A 85 -10.56 -22.45 14.53
C LEU A 85 -11.10 -21.08 14.09
N ASP A 86 -12.34 -21.00 13.57
CA ASP A 86 -13.01 -19.72 13.28
C ASP A 86 -13.12 -18.86 14.55
N GLN A 87 -13.50 -19.46 15.69
CA GLN A 87 -13.57 -18.78 16.98
C GLN A 87 -12.19 -18.28 17.44
N ILE A 88 -11.17 -19.15 17.45
CA ILE A 88 -9.80 -18.79 17.83
C ILE A 88 -9.28 -17.65 16.95
N ARG A 89 -9.55 -17.72 15.64
CA ARG A 89 -9.20 -16.66 14.70
C ARG A 89 -9.90 -15.36 15.03
N TYR A 90 -11.22 -15.38 15.19
CA TYR A 90 -12.00 -14.19 15.55
C TYR A 90 -11.46 -13.55 16.83
N SER A 91 -11.18 -14.38 17.83
CA SER A 91 -10.58 -13.99 19.09
C SER A 91 -9.25 -13.25 18.90
N LEU A 92 -8.32 -13.78 18.11
CA LEU A 92 -7.05 -13.09 17.83
C LEU A 92 -7.21 -11.80 17.00
N GLU A 93 -8.14 -11.78 16.05
CA GLU A 93 -8.24 -10.69 15.08
C GLU A 93 -9.08 -9.51 15.56
N SER A 94 -10.03 -9.75 16.47
CA SER A 94 -11.00 -8.76 16.93
C SER A 94 -11.45 -9.07 18.35
N PRO A 95 -10.58 -8.88 19.35
CA PRO A 95 -10.94 -9.11 20.75
C PRO A 95 -12.06 -8.13 21.14
N GLY A 96 -13.26 -8.67 21.32
CA GLY A 96 -14.45 -7.92 21.72
C GLY A 96 -14.61 -7.84 23.24
N ASN A 97 -15.68 -7.18 23.68
CA ASN A 97 -16.03 -7.11 25.11
C ASN A 97 -16.27 -8.53 25.66
N GLY A 98 -15.57 -8.88 26.75
CA GLY A 98 -15.66 -10.20 27.40
C GLY A 98 -14.65 -11.22 26.90
N MET A 99 -13.66 -10.81 26.09
CA MET A 99 -12.50 -11.62 25.73
C MET A 99 -11.24 -11.13 26.45
N GLN A 100 -10.45 -12.06 26.96
CA GLN A 100 -9.16 -11.78 27.59
C GLN A 100 -8.03 -12.50 26.86
N LEU A 101 -6.97 -11.75 26.57
CA LEU A 101 -5.70 -12.23 26.05
C LEU A 101 -4.63 -12.05 27.12
N THR A 102 -3.94 -13.14 27.43
CA THR A 102 -2.77 -13.16 28.33
C THR A 102 -1.63 -13.86 27.64
N ILE A 103 -0.41 -13.37 27.84
CA ILE A 103 0.79 -14.01 27.34
C ILE A 103 1.78 -14.21 28.50
N SER A 104 2.41 -15.37 28.54
CA SER A 104 3.60 -15.62 29.35
C SER A 104 4.70 -16.11 28.44
N ASN A 105 5.94 -15.66 28.65
CA ASN A 105 7.05 -16.01 27.78
C ASN A 105 8.37 -16.15 28.56
N SER A 106 9.26 -16.93 27.98
CA SER A 106 10.68 -17.07 28.28
C SER A 106 11.46 -17.02 26.96
N ASP A 107 12.79 -17.05 27.01
CA ASP A 107 13.62 -17.02 25.80
C ASP A 107 13.27 -18.16 24.81
N ASP A 108 12.85 -19.31 25.32
CA ASP A 108 12.60 -20.53 24.52
C ASP A 108 11.12 -20.79 24.21
N GLU A 109 10.18 -20.24 24.98
CA GLU A 109 8.75 -20.55 24.83
C GLU A 109 7.85 -19.33 25.08
N ALA A 110 6.74 -19.26 24.36
CA ALA A 110 5.66 -18.32 24.64
C ALA A 110 4.30 -19.04 24.64
N VAL A 111 3.52 -18.77 25.68
CA VAL A 111 2.16 -19.27 25.86
C VAL A 111 1.19 -18.11 25.76
N LEU A 112 0.43 -18.06 24.65
CA LEU A 112 -0.63 -17.08 24.44
C LEU A 112 -1.98 -17.74 24.71
N GLU A 113 -2.66 -17.25 25.74
CA GLU A 113 -3.97 -17.76 26.17
C GLU A 113 -5.09 -16.82 25.72
N ILE A 114 -6.18 -17.45 25.28
CA ILE A 114 -7.44 -16.82 24.87
C ILE A 114 -8.51 -17.34 25.81
N GLU A 115 -9.08 -16.43 26.59
CA GLU A 115 -10.33 -16.64 27.31
C GLU A 115 -11.45 -15.91 26.59
N SER A 116 -12.47 -16.64 26.13
CA SER A 116 -13.60 -16.06 25.41
C SER A 116 -14.88 -16.89 25.65
N HIS A 117 -15.92 -16.65 24.85
CA HIS A 117 -17.13 -17.45 24.87
C HIS A 117 -17.45 -17.98 23.47
N LEU A 118 -17.79 -19.27 23.39
CA LEU A 118 -18.28 -19.91 22.18
C LEU A 118 -19.75 -20.31 22.38
N ALA A 119 -20.66 -19.68 21.64
CA ALA A 119 -22.12 -19.88 21.78
C ALA A 119 -22.64 -19.72 23.22
N GLY A 120 -22.08 -18.78 23.98
CA GLY A 120 -22.44 -18.51 25.37
C GLY A 120 -21.73 -19.40 26.42
N MET A 121 -20.97 -20.40 25.99
CA MET A 121 -20.16 -21.25 26.87
C MET A 121 -18.75 -20.67 27.01
N PRO A 122 -18.13 -20.72 28.21
CA PRO A 122 -16.72 -20.36 28.37
C PRO A 122 -15.84 -21.20 27.43
N PHE A 123 -14.94 -20.53 26.73
CA PHE A 123 -14.01 -21.12 25.78
C PHE A 123 -12.59 -20.67 26.09
N LEU A 124 -11.71 -21.64 26.35
CA LEU A 124 -10.30 -21.42 26.63
C LEU A 124 -9.44 -22.03 25.52
N TYR A 125 -8.46 -21.29 25.02
CA TYR A 125 -7.47 -21.84 24.11
C TYR A 125 -6.07 -21.31 24.42
N SER A 126 -5.05 -22.17 24.36
CA SER A 126 -3.65 -21.76 24.51
C SER A 126 -2.79 -22.17 23.32
N PHE A 127 -2.11 -21.19 22.74
CA PHE A 127 -0.98 -21.43 21.83
C PHE A 127 0.25 -21.71 22.67
N LYS A 128 0.99 -22.76 22.32
CA LYS A 128 2.23 -23.16 23.02
C LYS A 128 3.38 -23.12 22.01
N ALA A 129 3.86 -21.91 21.76
CA ALA A 129 4.88 -21.64 20.75
C ALA A 129 6.27 -21.83 21.34
N GLY A 130 7.10 -22.62 20.67
CA GLY A 130 8.52 -22.75 21.01
C GLY A 130 9.36 -21.78 20.19
N SER A 131 10.65 -21.69 20.50
CA SER A 131 11.61 -20.83 19.80
C SER A 131 11.54 -21.04 18.28
N ALA A 132 11.35 -19.94 17.55
CA ALA A 132 11.25 -19.96 16.10
C ALA A 132 12.65 -20.10 15.47
N PRO A 133 12.78 -20.78 14.32
CA PRO A 133 14.03 -20.78 13.57
C PRO A 133 14.47 -19.34 13.24
N GLU A 134 15.77 -19.07 13.34
CA GLU A 134 16.34 -17.73 13.08
C GLU A 134 15.94 -17.15 11.71
N THR A 135 15.75 -18.03 10.72
CA THR A 135 15.28 -17.64 9.38
C THR A 135 13.91 -16.98 9.40
N MET A 136 13.03 -17.31 10.36
CA MET A 136 11.70 -16.71 10.46
C MET A 136 11.77 -15.24 10.85
N ALA A 137 12.64 -14.85 11.79
CA ALA A 137 12.83 -13.44 12.14
C ALA A 137 13.26 -12.62 10.91
N ARG A 138 14.26 -13.15 10.18
CA ARG A 138 14.76 -12.54 8.94
C ARG A 138 13.65 -12.42 7.88
N ASP A 139 12.95 -13.51 7.60
CA ASP A 139 12.05 -13.61 6.45
C ASP A 139 10.67 -12.99 6.70
N HIS A 140 10.20 -13.01 7.95
CA HIS A 140 8.89 -12.48 8.32
C HIS A 140 8.93 -11.05 8.86
N LEU A 141 10.07 -10.54 9.32
CA LEU A 141 10.16 -9.18 9.86
C LEU A 141 11.27 -8.36 9.20
N THR A 142 12.54 -8.75 9.35
CA THR A 142 13.68 -7.89 8.97
C THR A 142 13.70 -7.54 7.48
N VAL A 143 13.68 -8.53 6.59
CA VAL A 143 13.79 -8.27 5.15
C VAL A 143 12.54 -7.60 4.59
N PRO A 144 11.30 -7.98 4.97
CA PRO A 144 10.12 -7.22 4.56
C PRO A 144 10.16 -5.75 5.01
N LEU A 145 10.55 -5.46 6.25
CA LEU A 145 10.64 -4.08 6.74
C LEU A 145 11.72 -3.27 6.01
N MET A 146 12.90 -3.84 5.76
CA MET A 146 13.93 -3.17 4.94
C MET A 146 13.42 -2.85 3.53
N ALA A 147 12.67 -3.77 2.91
CA ALA A 147 12.06 -3.53 1.61
C ALA A 147 10.96 -2.45 1.68
N MET A 148 10.20 -2.37 2.78
CA MET A 148 9.23 -1.30 3.01
C MET A 148 9.92 0.05 3.08
N VAL A 149 11.02 0.17 3.82
CA VAL A 149 11.81 1.41 3.90
C VAL A 149 12.31 1.82 2.51
N GLY A 150 12.87 0.88 1.76
CA GLY A 150 13.34 1.15 0.39
C GLY A 150 12.22 1.61 -0.55
N GLU A 151 11.04 0.99 -0.47
CA GLU A 151 9.90 1.36 -1.31
C GLU A 151 9.30 2.72 -0.89
N LEU A 152 9.19 3.01 0.41
CA LEU A 152 8.73 4.31 0.91
C LEU A 152 9.68 5.44 0.51
N TYR A 153 10.99 5.20 0.59
CA TYR A 153 11.99 6.14 0.09
C TYR A 153 11.83 6.39 -1.41
N ARG A 154 11.68 5.33 -2.21
CA ARG A 154 11.44 5.46 -3.66
C ARG A 154 10.17 6.24 -3.95
N GLN A 155 9.07 6.00 -3.24
CA GLN A 155 7.82 6.74 -3.38
C GLN A 155 8.00 8.22 -3.04
N GLN A 156 8.70 8.54 -1.95
CA GLN A 156 9.02 9.91 -1.57
C GLN A 156 9.78 10.65 -2.68
N GLN A 157 10.80 10.02 -3.25
CA GLN A 157 11.60 10.61 -4.33
C GLN A 157 10.79 10.86 -5.61
N GLU A 158 9.88 9.94 -5.97
CA GLU A 158 8.97 10.15 -7.11
C GLU A 158 7.96 11.28 -6.84
N LEU A 159 7.50 11.44 -5.59
CA LEU A 159 6.65 12.57 -5.20
C LEU A 159 7.38 13.90 -5.29
N PHE A 160 8.65 13.99 -4.88
CA PHE A 160 9.46 15.21 -5.03
C PHE A 160 9.61 15.61 -6.49
N LYS A 161 9.93 14.67 -7.38
CA LYS A 161 9.98 14.94 -8.84
C LYS A 161 8.65 15.45 -9.39
N LEU A 162 7.54 14.90 -8.90
CA LEU A 162 6.20 15.33 -9.31
C LEU A 162 5.92 16.76 -8.84
N LEU A 163 6.29 17.11 -7.61
CA LEU A 163 6.16 18.48 -7.07
C LEU A 163 6.99 19.48 -7.86
N GLU A 164 8.25 19.18 -8.15
CA GLU A 164 9.08 20.03 -9.02
C GLU A 164 8.45 20.21 -10.42
N GLY A 165 7.90 19.14 -10.99
CA GLY A 165 7.19 19.20 -12.25
C GLY A 165 5.96 20.12 -12.20
N LYS A 166 5.27 20.16 -11.06
CA LYS A 166 4.14 21.07 -10.82
C LYS A 166 4.59 22.51 -10.62
N ASP A 167 5.70 22.75 -9.93
CA ASP A 167 6.24 24.11 -9.77
C ASP A 167 6.67 24.69 -11.12
N ARG A 168 7.34 23.91 -11.98
CA ARG A 168 7.67 24.33 -13.35
C ARG A 168 6.43 24.70 -14.16
N GLN A 169 5.35 23.92 -14.02
CA GLN A 169 4.07 24.22 -14.68
C GLN A 169 3.47 25.54 -14.16
N ILE A 170 3.51 25.76 -12.85
CA ILE A 170 3.02 27.00 -12.22
C ILE A 170 3.84 28.21 -12.68
N ASP A 171 5.15 28.07 -12.78
CA ASP A 171 6.05 29.14 -13.19
C ASP A 171 5.90 29.50 -14.67
N ASP A 172 5.65 28.52 -15.55
CA ASP A 172 5.27 28.77 -16.96
C ASP A 172 3.99 29.62 -17.05
N TYR A 173 2.95 29.29 -16.27
CA TYR A 173 1.72 30.10 -16.22
C TYR A 173 2.01 31.53 -15.73
N LYS A 174 2.82 31.70 -14.68
CA LYS A 174 3.20 33.03 -14.18
C LYS A 174 3.98 33.82 -15.24
N ALA A 175 4.91 33.18 -15.95
CA ALA A 175 5.72 33.78 -17.00
C ALA A 175 4.87 34.25 -18.19
N GLN A 176 3.78 33.55 -18.50
CA GLN A 176 2.77 33.94 -19.49
C GLN A 176 1.80 35.04 -18.99
N GLY A 177 2.00 35.55 -17.76
CA GLY A 177 1.20 36.62 -17.18
C GLY A 177 -0.06 36.16 -16.45
N ALA A 178 -0.28 34.85 -16.30
CA ALA A 178 -1.40 34.34 -15.53
C ALA A 178 -1.26 34.72 -14.04
N ARG A 179 -2.37 35.11 -13.42
CA ARG A 179 -2.43 35.48 -12.00
C ARG A 179 -3.40 34.58 -11.27
N VAL A 180 -3.04 34.20 -10.05
CA VAL A 180 -3.91 33.40 -9.18
C VAL A 180 -5.10 34.26 -8.76
N SER A 181 -6.32 33.80 -9.04
CA SER A 181 -7.56 34.52 -8.71
C SER A 181 -7.79 34.65 -7.19
N ARG A 182 -7.31 33.67 -6.42
CA ARG A 182 -7.41 33.61 -4.96
C ARG A 182 -6.02 33.43 -4.34
N LYS A 183 -5.50 34.46 -3.67
CA LYS A 183 -4.12 34.46 -3.14
C LYS A 183 -3.78 33.27 -2.25
N PHE A 184 -4.74 32.76 -1.46
CA PHE A 184 -4.52 31.61 -0.57
C PHE A 184 -4.28 30.27 -1.30
N LEU A 185 -4.56 30.20 -2.61
CA LEU A 185 -4.24 29.02 -3.43
C LEU A 185 -2.79 29.03 -3.93
N ALA A 186 -2.09 30.16 -3.82
CA ALA A 186 -0.70 30.23 -4.22
C ALA A 186 0.16 29.45 -3.22
N THR A 187 0.88 28.46 -3.71
CA THR A 187 1.88 27.71 -2.95
C THR A 187 3.26 28.32 -3.16
N ALA A 188 4.13 28.20 -2.15
CA ALA A 188 5.55 28.45 -2.35
C ALA A 188 6.15 27.32 -3.21
N THR A 189 7.24 27.63 -3.91
CA THR A 189 8.04 26.62 -4.61
C THR A 189 8.53 25.58 -3.61
N PHE A 190 8.41 24.31 -3.97
CA PHE A 190 8.86 23.21 -3.14
C PHE A 190 10.39 23.21 -3.03
N ASP A 191 10.88 23.08 -1.80
CA ASP A 191 12.30 22.93 -1.48
C ASP A 191 12.48 21.63 -0.69
N GLU A 192 13.12 20.64 -1.30
CA GLU A 192 13.34 19.31 -0.71
C GLU A 192 14.17 19.39 0.58
N VAL A 193 15.23 20.19 0.61
CA VAL A 193 16.14 20.28 1.75
C VAL A 193 15.43 20.95 2.92
N ALA A 194 14.74 22.05 2.67
CA ALA A 194 13.94 22.73 3.69
C ALA A 194 12.83 21.81 4.24
N PHE A 195 12.15 21.06 3.35
CA PHE A 195 11.13 20.09 3.75
C PHE A 195 11.71 19.00 4.65
N GLN A 196 12.80 18.33 4.24
CA GLN A 196 13.44 17.28 5.03
C GLN A 196 13.89 17.77 6.42
N ASN A 197 14.54 18.93 6.48
CA ASN A 197 14.94 19.55 7.74
C ASN A 197 13.72 19.82 8.63
N SER A 198 12.64 20.36 8.05
CA SER A 198 11.40 20.61 8.80
C SER A 198 10.80 19.32 9.36
N MET A 199 10.82 18.23 8.59
CA MET A 199 10.28 16.94 9.02
C MET A 199 11.05 16.37 10.21
N ILE A 200 12.39 16.40 10.17
CA ILE A 200 13.25 15.89 11.26
C ILE A 200 13.06 16.69 12.55
N THR A 201 12.90 18.02 12.44
CA THR A 201 12.68 18.89 13.60
C THR A 201 11.23 18.94 14.09
N SER A 202 10.31 18.27 13.40
CA SER A 202 8.89 18.34 13.72
C SER A 202 8.55 17.50 14.96
N LYS A 203 7.53 17.95 15.70
CA LYS A 203 6.92 17.16 16.77
C LYS A 203 6.42 15.80 16.28
N GLY A 204 5.96 15.73 15.03
CA GLY A 204 5.49 14.49 14.42
C GLY A 204 6.61 13.45 14.28
N PHE A 205 7.85 13.86 14.02
CA PHE A 205 9.00 12.94 14.01
C PHE A 205 9.32 12.42 15.41
N GLU A 206 9.31 13.30 16.43
CA GLU A 206 9.49 12.88 17.82
C GLU A 206 8.42 11.88 18.26
N GLU A 207 7.16 12.13 17.92
CA GLU A 207 6.04 11.21 18.19
C GLU A 207 6.23 9.86 17.48
N GLU A 208 6.72 9.85 16.24
CA GLU A 208 7.00 8.61 15.50
C GLU A 208 8.14 7.80 16.12
N VAL A 209 9.22 8.47 16.55
CA VAL A 209 10.35 7.81 17.21
C VAL A 209 9.91 7.19 18.54
N LYS A 210 9.09 7.89 19.32
CA LYS A 210 8.52 7.37 20.58
C LYS A 210 7.57 6.20 20.36
N ALA A 211 6.86 6.19 19.24
CA ALA A 211 5.96 5.10 18.88
C ALA A 211 6.71 3.85 18.40
N CYS A 212 8.05 3.85 18.32
CA CYS A 212 8.88 2.68 18.02
C CYS A 212 8.42 1.85 16.80
N GLY A 213 7.88 2.51 15.77
CA GLY A 213 7.41 1.85 14.56
C GLY A 213 6.04 1.17 14.65
N GLU A 214 5.24 1.42 15.69
CA GLU A 214 3.85 0.91 15.80
C GLU A 214 3.02 1.16 14.53
N LYS A 215 3.22 2.31 13.87
CA LYS A 215 2.50 2.64 12.63
C LYS A 215 2.82 1.70 11.48
N ALA A 216 3.98 1.04 11.47
CA ALA A 216 4.29 0.00 10.48
C ALA A 216 3.33 -1.20 10.57
N PHE A 217 2.69 -1.40 11.73
CA PHE A 217 1.75 -2.49 12.00
C PHE A 217 0.27 -2.07 11.91
N THR A 218 0.00 -0.84 11.46
CA THR A 218 -1.36 -0.38 11.10
C THR A 218 -1.82 -0.94 9.75
N SER A 219 -3.09 -0.74 9.40
CA SER A 219 -3.66 -1.25 8.14
C SER A 219 -2.87 -0.83 6.89
N CYS A 220 -2.46 0.45 6.79
CA CYS A 220 -1.70 0.94 5.65
C CYS A 220 -0.28 0.35 5.59
N GLY A 221 0.42 0.25 6.73
CA GLY A 221 1.74 -0.39 6.80
C GLY A 221 1.66 -1.87 6.43
N GLN A 222 0.64 -2.56 6.90
CA GLN A 222 0.42 -3.98 6.63
C GLN A 222 -0.06 -4.27 5.21
N GLU A 223 -0.69 -3.31 4.52
CA GLU A 223 -0.94 -3.37 3.08
C GLU A 223 0.37 -3.41 2.29
N LEU A 224 1.29 -2.48 2.56
CA LEU A 224 2.60 -2.45 1.90
C LEU A 224 3.42 -3.70 2.23
N TYR A 225 3.44 -4.11 3.50
CA TYR A 225 4.09 -5.36 3.94
C TYR A 225 3.62 -6.56 3.10
N ARG A 226 2.30 -6.72 2.94
CA ARG A 226 1.70 -7.84 2.19
C ARG A 226 2.05 -7.79 0.71
N GLU A 227 2.03 -6.61 0.10
CA GLU A 227 2.43 -6.46 -1.31
C GLU A 227 3.89 -6.83 -1.53
N ILE A 228 4.77 -6.41 -0.63
CA ILE A 228 6.19 -6.78 -0.64
C ILE A 228 6.37 -8.29 -0.45
N ALA A 229 5.71 -8.89 0.55
CA ALA A 229 5.78 -10.32 0.79
C ALA A 229 5.30 -11.13 -0.43
N THR A 230 4.18 -10.71 -1.03
CA THR A 230 3.63 -11.32 -2.25
C THR A 230 4.59 -11.19 -3.43
N LYS A 231 5.16 -9.99 -3.64
CA LYS A 231 6.12 -9.74 -4.71
C LYS A 231 7.40 -10.56 -4.54
N ARG A 232 7.88 -10.69 -3.30
CA ARG A 232 9.05 -11.53 -2.97
C ARG A 232 8.78 -13.00 -3.23
N ALA A 233 7.63 -13.52 -2.82
CA ALA A 233 7.22 -14.89 -3.13
C ALA A 233 7.14 -15.14 -4.64
N TRP A 234 6.65 -14.17 -5.42
CA TRP A 234 6.70 -14.25 -6.88
C TRP A 234 8.13 -14.26 -7.43
N LEU A 235 9.00 -13.36 -6.97
CA LEU A 235 10.39 -13.29 -7.42
C LEU A 235 11.18 -14.57 -7.12
N LEU A 236 10.94 -15.19 -5.96
CA LEU A 236 11.57 -16.45 -5.57
C LEU A 236 11.02 -17.67 -6.33
N SER A 237 9.76 -17.62 -6.75
CA SER A 237 9.12 -18.71 -7.53
C SER A 237 9.25 -18.55 -9.04
N SER A 238 9.61 -17.36 -9.52
CA SER A 238 9.77 -17.09 -10.94
C SER A 238 11.09 -17.68 -11.45
N PRO A 239 11.10 -18.45 -12.56
CA PRO A 239 12.31 -18.98 -13.17
C PRO A 239 13.05 -17.90 -13.97
N ILE A 240 13.42 -16.78 -13.33
CA ILE A 240 14.29 -15.78 -13.95
C ILE A 240 15.72 -16.24 -13.75
N LYS A 241 16.35 -16.63 -14.86
CA LYS A 241 17.76 -16.97 -14.99
C LYS A 241 18.59 -15.92 -14.26
N VAL A 242 19.33 -16.36 -13.25
CA VAL A 242 20.49 -15.61 -12.75
C VAL A 242 21.47 -15.54 -13.91
N GLU A 243 21.46 -14.43 -14.66
CA GLU A 243 22.61 -14.08 -15.47
C GLU A 243 23.77 -13.90 -14.49
N LYS A 244 24.66 -14.91 -14.48
CA LYS A 244 25.97 -14.76 -13.88
C LYS A 244 26.61 -13.55 -14.55
N VAL A 245 26.77 -12.47 -13.80
CA VAL A 245 27.64 -11.36 -14.17
C VAL A 245 29.04 -11.93 -14.29
N ASN A 246 29.46 -12.24 -15.50
CA ASN A 246 30.85 -12.53 -15.81
C ASN A 246 31.52 -11.17 -16.05
N GLU A 247 32.48 -10.83 -15.20
CA GLU A 247 33.32 -9.65 -15.38
C GLU A 247 34.11 -9.78 -16.69
N SER A 248 33.66 -9.09 -17.72
CA SER A 248 34.53 -8.70 -18.84
C SER A 248 34.09 -7.36 -19.40
N LYS A 249 35.02 -6.41 -19.32
CA LYS A 249 34.93 -5.02 -19.75
C LYS A 249 34.41 -4.87 -21.19
N SER A 250 33.33 -4.11 -21.39
CA SER A 250 33.13 -3.24 -22.55
C SER A 250 32.00 -2.23 -22.28
N ALA A 251 32.21 -0.99 -22.74
CA ALA A 251 31.38 0.21 -22.52
C ALA A 251 29.90 0.08 -22.95
N PRO A 252 28.98 0.96 -22.47
CA PRO A 252 27.54 0.75 -22.64
C PRO A 252 27.09 1.12 -24.06
N SER A 253 26.55 0.13 -24.77
CA SER A 253 25.80 0.33 -26.00
C SER A 253 24.37 0.76 -25.67
N LEU A 254 23.97 1.88 -26.26
CA LEU A 254 22.72 2.58 -26.03
C LEU A 254 21.63 2.04 -26.97
N GLU A 255 21.00 0.89 -26.66
CA GLU A 255 19.88 0.38 -27.47
C GLU A 255 18.97 -0.56 -26.68
N SER A 256 17.98 -0.01 -25.95
CA SER A 256 16.81 -0.77 -25.48
C SER A 256 15.65 0.15 -25.08
N TRP A 257 15.16 0.94 -26.03
CA TRP A 257 13.89 1.68 -25.86
C TRP A 257 13.00 1.67 -27.13
N GLY A 258 13.35 0.91 -28.17
CA GLY A 258 12.65 0.92 -29.46
C GLY A 258 11.24 0.29 -29.49
N HIS A 259 10.78 -0.35 -28.42
CA HIS A 259 9.51 -1.09 -28.43
C HIS A 259 8.39 -0.47 -27.57
N ARG A 260 8.54 0.77 -27.10
CA ARG A 260 7.51 1.47 -26.30
C ARG A 260 7.05 2.81 -26.87
N LEU A 261 7.01 2.94 -28.20
CA LEU A 261 6.41 4.11 -28.85
C LEU A 261 5.34 3.71 -29.88
N PRO A 262 4.17 4.38 -29.92
CA PRO A 262 3.14 4.13 -30.92
C PRO A 262 3.62 4.50 -32.34
N PRO A 263 3.01 3.94 -33.41
CA PRO A 263 3.53 3.99 -34.79
C PRO A 263 3.55 5.38 -35.45
N SER A 264 3.18 6.45 -34.74
CA SER A 264 3.06 7.80 -35.29
C SER A 264 4.28 8.69 -35.10
N ILE A 265 5.34 8.22 -34.42
CA ILE A 265 6.54 9.03 -34.09
C ILE A 265 7.84 8.44 -34.66
N ALA A 266 7.82 7.18 -35.12
CA ALA A 266 9.01 6.52 -35.67
C ALA A 266 9.00 6.50 -37.21
N ASN A 267 9.18 7.67 -37.84
CA ASN A 267 9.82 7.74 -39.17
C ASN A 267 10.11 9.19 -39.57
N LYS A 268 11.37 9.59 -39.44
CA LYS A 268 12.12 10.39 -40.43
C LYS A 268 13.54 10.56 -39.94
N ASN A 269 14.46 9.83 -40.54
CA ASN A 269 15.80 10.31 -40.91
C ASN A 269 16.48 9.25 -41.78
N GLN A 270 16.24 9.35 -43.09
CA GLN A 270 17.24 8.99 -44.08
C GLN A 270 17.33 10.17 -45.06
N SER A 271 18.46 10.87 -45.02
CA SER A 271 18.96 11.62 -46.18
C SER A 271 19.85 10.66 -46.97
N PRO A 272 19.86 10.75 -48.31
CA PRO A 272 21.09 11.26 -48.91
C PRO A 272 20.91 12.21 -50.12
N SER A 273 21.79 13.21 -50.15
CA SER A 273 22.49 13.87 -51.28
C SER A 273 21.77 14.36 -52.56
N LYS A 274 21.90 15.68 -52.76
CA LYS A 274 22.23 16.48 -53.98
C LYS A 274 21.38 16.34 -55.26
N SER A 275 20.74 17.45 -55.66
CA SER A 275 21.08 18.24 -56.87
C SER A 275 20.23 19.51 -57.01
N VAL A 276 20.80 20.47 -57.73
CA VAL A 276 20.41 21.87 -57.98
C VAL A 276 19.17 21.99 -58.88
N GLU A 277 18.29 22.97 -58.61
CA GLU A 277 17.75 23.96 -59.57
C GLU A 277 16.61 24.78 -58.96
N SER A 278 16.69 26.12 -59.09
CA SER A 278 15.54 27.03 -59.02
C SER A 278 14.88 27.06 -60.41
N PRO A 279 13.56 27.34 -60.57
CA PRO A 279 13.16 28.76 -60.60
C PRO A 279 11.71 29.11 -60.18
N GLN A 280 11.57 30.41 -59.87
CA GLN A 280 10.47 31.32 -60.22
C GLN A 280 9.20 31.50 -59.37
N LYS A 281 8.94 32.80 -59.17
CA LYS A 281 7.75 33.49 -58.66
C LYS A 281 6.50 33.20 -59.50
N SER A 282 5.35 33.11 -58.83
CA SER A 282 4.11 33.75 -59.31
C SER A 282 3.25 34.23 -58.15
N SER A 283 2.67 35.40 -58.39
CA SER A 283 1.77 36.25 -57.61
C SER A 283 0.39 35.66 -57.32
N GLY A 284 -0.29 36.17 -56.28
CA GLY A 284 -1.74 36.37 -56.31
C GLY A 284 -2.57 36.03 -55.06
N SER A 285 -3.00 37.09 -54.35
CA SER A 285 -4.33 37.29 -53.72
C SER A 285 -4.92 36.28 -52.70
N GLY A 286 -4.89 36.70 -51.43
CA GLY A 286 -6.05 36.94 -50.55
C GLY A 286 -7.16 35.88 -50.38
N ALA A 287 -7.31 35.37 -49.17
CA ALA A 287 -8.58 35.30 -48.43
C ALA A 287 -8.35 34.80 -47.00
N SER A 288 -8.98 35.47 -46.05
CA SER A 288 -9.08 35.08 -44.64
C SER A 288 -9.86 33.77 -44.47
N SER A 289 -9.37 32.84 -43.67
CA SER A 289 -10.21 31.82 -43.06
C SER A 289 -9.68 31.42 -41.67
N ALA A 290 -10.59 31.49 -40.71
CA ALA A 290 -10.39 31.22 -39.30
C ALA A 290 -9.91 29.79 -39.04
N ASP A 291 -8.82 29.67 -38.28
CA ASP A 291 -8.28 28.40 -37.82
C ASP A 291 -8.74 28.17 -36.37
N SER A 292 -9.93 27.58 -36.20
CA SER A 292 -10.40 27.08 -34.90
C SER A 292 -9.91 25.65 -34.73
N THR A 293 -8.86 25.49 -33.92
CA THR A 293 -8.31 24.17 -33.59
C THR A 293 -9.30 23.35 -32.76
N PRO A 294 -9.37 22.01 -32.95
CA PRO A 294 -10.35 21.13 -32.31
C PRO A 294 -10.29 21.11 -30.77
N VAL A 295 -9.20 21.58 -30.18
CA VAL A 295 -9.04 21.71 -28.72
C VAL A 295 -9.91 22.84 -28.15
N LYS A 296 -10.11 23.94 -28.89
CA LYS A 296 -10.95 25.06 -28.45
C LYS A 296 -12.43 24.67 -28.38
N ASP A 297 -12.89 23.84 -29.31
CA ASP A 297 -14.28 23.35 -29.34
C ASP A 297 -14.56 22.38 -28.19
N THR A 298 -13.59 21.55 -27.80
CA THR A 298 -13.74 20.65 -26.65
C THR A 298 -13.82 21.39 -25.31
N GLU A 299 -13.06 22.48 -25.15
CA GLU A 299 -13.06 23.28 -23.93
C GLU A 299 -14.32 24.16 -23.81
N LEU A 300 -14.83 24.66 -24.94
CA LEU A 300 -16.08 25.42 -24.99
C LEU A 300 -17.29 24.53 -24.64
N LEU A 301 -17.33 23.29 -25.15
CA LEU A 301 -18.34 22.30 -24.78
C LEU A 301 -18.27 21.94 -23.28
N ARG A 302 -17.07 21.85 -22.71
CA ARG A 302 -16.88 21.59 -21.28
C ARG A 302 -17.40 22.74 -20.41
N ARG A 303 -17.18 24.00 -20.82
CA ARG A 303 -17.72 25.18 -20.13
C ARG A 303 -19.25 25.23 -20.15
N GLN A 304 -19.86 25.02 -21.32
CA GLN A 304 -21.32 25.01 -21.44
C GLN A 304 -21.98 23.88 -20.63
N ALA A 305 -21.34 22.71 -20.54
CA ALA A 305 -21.82 21.62 -19.70
C ALA A 305 -21.75 21.96 -18.19
N LEU A 306 -20.74 22.73 -17.77
CA LEU A 306 -20.58 23.15 -16.38
C LEU A 306 -21.61 24.22 -15.99
N GLU A 307 -21.88 25.18 -16.86
CA GLU A 307 -22.90 26.23 -16.66
C GLU A 307 -24.30 25.62 -16.51
N ARG A 308 -24.69 24.69 -17.39
CA ARG A 308 -25.98 23.98 -17.25
C ARG A 308 -26.10 23.21 -15.94
N LYS A 309 -24.99 22.66 -15.44
CA LYS A 309 -24.98 21.90 -14.19
C LYS A 309 -25.19 22.82 -12.98
N LEU A 310 -24.61 24.02 -13.02
CA LEU A 310 -24.79 25.04 -11.98
C LEU A 310 -26.22 25.58 -11.98
N GLU A 311 -26.80 25.88 -13.14
CA GLU A 311 -28.21 26.31 -13.25
C GLU A 311 -29.19 25.24 -12.73
N GLN A 312 -28.92 23.96 -13.02
CA GLN A 312 -29.71 22.84 -12.50
C GLN A 312 -29.59 22.68 -10.97
N GLU A 313 -28.46 23.05 -10.38
CA GLU A 313 -28.27 23.00 -8.93
C GLU A 313 -28.96 24.18 -8.23
N GLU A 314 -28.88 25.38 -8.82
CA GLU A 314 -29.57 26.57 -8.31
C GLU A 314 -31.10 26.40 -8.34
N THR A 315 -31.64 25.88 -9.44
CA THR A 315 -33.08 25.59 -9.55
C THR A 315 -33.53 24.56 -8.50
N LYS A 316 -32.75 23.50 -8.26
CA LYS A 316 -33.02 22.52 -7.19
C LYS A 316 -32.97 23.14 -5.80
N LEU A 317 -32.04 24.07 -5.54
CA LEU A 317 -31.95 24.79 -4.27
C LEU A 317 -33.14 25.74 -4.08
N GLN A 318 -33.57 26.43 -5.13
CA GLN A 318 -34.76 27.28 -5.11
C GLN A 318 -36.05 26.48 -4.91
N GLU A 319 -36.17 25.29 -5.51
CA GLU A 319 -37.32 24.41 -5.27
C GLU A 319 -37.33 23.85 -3.85
N LYS A 320 -36.17 23.47 -3.31
CA LYS A 320 -36.04 23.03 -1.91
C LYS A 320 -36.41 24.15 -0.93
N SER A 321 -36.05 25.40 -1.21
CA SER A 321 -36.40 26.53 -0.36
C SER A 321 -37.91 26.86 -0.43
N LYS A 322 -38.52 26.77 -1.61
CA LYS A 322 -39.98 26.93 -1.80
C LYS A 322 -40.77 25.81 -1.10
N LYS A 323 -40.31 24.56 -1.16
CA LYS A 323 -40.92 23.42 -0.43
C LYS A 323 -40.81 23.59 1.09
N LYS A 324 -39.68 24.07 1.61
CA LYS A 324 -39.50 24.38 3.04
C LYS A 324 -40.41 25.52 3.52
N LYS A 325 -40.72 26.51 2.68
CA LYS A 325 -41.66 27.59 3.01
C LYS A 325 -43.13 27.12 3.00
N LYS A 326 -43.51 26.19 2.12
CA LYS A 326 -44.86 25.60 2.09
C LYS A 326 -45.16 24.65 3.25
N LEU A 327 -44.15 24.06 3.90
CA LEU A 327 -44.31 23.24 5.10
C LEU A 327 -44.42 24.03 6.42
N LYS A 328 -44.30 25.37 6.37
CA LYS A 328 -44.35 26.26 7.54
C LYS A 328 -45.59 27.18 7.55
N LEU A 329 -46.57 26.91 6.70
CA LEU A 329 -47.93 27.44 6.75
C LEU A 329 -48.89 26.28 7.06
#